data_AF-A0A378MRR0-F1
#
_entry.id   AF-A0A378MRR0-F1
#
_cell.length_a   1.000
_cell.length_b   1.000
_cell.length_c   1.000
_cell.angle_alpha   90.00
_cell.angle_beta   90.00
_cell.angle_gamma   90.00
#
_symmetry.space_group_name_H-M   'P 1'
#
loop_
_entity.id
_entity.type
_entity.pdbx_description
1 polymer ?
#
loop_
_entity_poly.entity_id
_entity_poly.type
_entity_poly.pdbx_seq_one_letter_code
_entity_poly.pdbx_strand_id
1 'polypeptide(L)'
;MNQSSLTDLRSQLRQSMRLKRQSLTAGQQTQAAESIIPQALSLIESYQASHIAFYLPFNGEISPIPLMEQLLQQGKKAVSAAVAPFYKRSIIVCKLQLQNYSKI
;
A
#
# COMPACT_ATOMS: atom_id res chain seq x y z
N MET A 1 7.68 -19.77 28.20
CA MET A 1 7.66 -19.90 26.72
C MET A 1 8.40 -18.71 26.13
N ASN A 2 9.42 -18.98 25.31
CA ASN A 2 10.51 -18.04 25.01
C ASN A 2 10.10 -17.03 23.93
N GLN A 3 10.11 -15.72 24.21
CA GLN A 3 9.69 -14.68 23.25
C GLN A 3 10.59 -14.60 22.00
N SER A 4 11.81 -15.16 22.07
CA SER A 4 12.72 -15.29 20.94
C SER A 4 12.13 -16.13 19.79
N SER A 5 11.51 -17.27 20.10
CA SER A 5 11.03 -18.20 19.05
C SER A 5 9.88 -17.64 18.22
N LEU A 6 8.98 -16.86 18.83
CA LEU A 6 7.87 -16.21 18.10
C LEU A 6 8.37 -15.06 17.22
N THR A 7 9.39 -14.34 17.66
CA THR A 7 9.99 -13.24 16.87
C THR A 7 10.66 -13.81 15.63
N ASP A 8 11.40 -14.90 15.78
CA ASP A 8 12.08 -15.61 14.68
C ASP A 8 11.08 -16.17 13.68
N LEU A 9 10.01 -16.82 14.15
CA LEU A 9 8.95 -17.34 13.28
C LEU A 9 8.28 -16.24 12.45
N ARG A 10 7.98 -15.08 13.06
CA ARG A 10 7.42 -13.93 12.35
C ARG A 10 8.40 -13.36 11.33
N SER A 11 9.69 -13.37 11.62
CA SER A 11 10.74 -12.94 10.69
C SER A 11 10.81 -13.86 9.47
N GLN A 12 10.86 -15.17 9.70
CA GLN A 12 10.88 -16.20 8.64
C GLN A 12 9.64 -16.10 7.74
N LEU A 13 8.45 -15.93 8.33
CA LEU A 13 7.22 -15.77 7.57
C LEU A 13 7.25 -14.52 6.69
N ARG A 14 7.69 -13.36 7.24
CA ARG A 14 7.82 -12.12 6.45
C ARG A 14 8.81 -12.27 5.30
N GLN A 15 9.93 -12.94 5.55
CA GLN A 15 10.92 -13.20 4.51
C GLN A 15 10.35 -14.09 3.40
N SER A 16 9.69 -15.19 3.76
CA SER A 16 9.03 -16.09 2.79
C SER A 16 7.98 -15.34 1.95
N MET A 17 7.13 -14.53 2.59
CA MET A 17 6.13 -13.73 1.88
C MET A 17 6.77 -12.70 0.94
N ARG A 18 7.87 -12.06 1.34
CA ARG A 18 8.60 -11.11 0.49
C ARG A 18 9.16 -11.79 -0.75
N LEU A 19 9.81 -12.95 -0.59
CA LEU A 19 10.35 -13.71 -1.72
C LEU A 19 9.27 -14.12 -2.71
N LYS A 20 8.12 -14.60 -2.21
CA LYS A 20 6.96 -14.95 -3.06
C LYS A 20 6.42 -13.75 -3.85
N ARG A 21 6.39 -12.56 -3.24
CA ARG A 21 5.96 -11.33 -3.95
C ARG A 21 6.97 -10.90 -5.00
N GLN A 22 8.26 -10.96 -4.68
CA GLN A 22 9.34 -10.59 -5.60
C GLN A 22 9.47 -11.57 -6.78
N SER A 23 8.99 -12.81 -6.65
CA SER A 23 8.94 -13.75 -7.78
C SER A 23 7.77 -13.52 -8.74
N LEU A 24 6.82 -12.65 -8.41
CA LEU A 24 5.71 -12.32 -9.32
C LEU A 24 6.23 -11.47 -10.49
N THR A 25 5.73 -11.75 -11.69
CA THR A 25 5.99 -10.90 -12.85
C THR A 25 5.30 -9.54 -12.70
N ALA A 26 5.77 -8.53 -13.43
CA ALA A 26 5.11 -7.22 -13.46
C ALA A 26 3.62 -7.32 -13.82
N GLY A 27 3.28 -8.15 -14.82
CA GLY A 27 1.88 -8.38 -15.20
C GLY A 27 1.04 -9.02 -14.08
N GLN A 28 1.60 -9.98 -13.33
CA GLN A 28 0.91 -10.57 -12.17
C GLN A 28 0.71 -9.56 -11.05
N GLN A 29 1.68 -8.69 -10.81
CA GLN A 29 1.55 -7.62 -9.81
C GLN A 29 0.49 -6.59 -10.20
N THR A 30 0.46 -6.18 -11.48
CA THR A 30 -0.58 -5.29 -12.01
C THR A 30 -1.96 -5.91 -11.90
N GLN A 31 -2.13 -7.16 -12.34
CA GLN A 31 -3.40 -7.86 -12.26
C GLN A 31 -3.88 -8.00 -10.80
N ALA A 32 -2.97 -8.30 -9.87
CA ALA A 32 -3.31 -8.36 -8.45
C ALA A 32 -3.77 -6.99 -7.92
N ALA A 33 -3.08 -5.91 -8.28
CA ALA A 33 -3.45 -4.54 -7.91
C ALA A 33 -4.83 -4.13 -8.46
N GLU A 34 -5.13 -4.46 -9.71
CA GLU A 34 -6.42 -4.16 -10.32
C GLU A 34 -7.56 -4.99 -9.71
N SER A 35 -7.30 -6.27 -9.39
CA SER A 35 -8.33 -7.19 -8.90
C SER A 35 -8.98 -6.77 -7.58
N ILE A 36 -8.27 -6.02 -6.74
CA ILE A 36 -8.76 -5.57 -5.43
C ILE A 36 -9.58 -4.27 -5.50
N ILE A 37 -9.49 -3.54 -6.61
CA ILE A 37 -10.10 -2.22 -6.78
C ILE A 37 -11.61 -2.24 -6.53
N PRO A 38 -12.42 -3.14 -7.14
CA PRO A 38 -13.87 -3.07 -6.99
C PRO A 38 -14.32 -3.21 -5.53
N GLN A 39 -13.67 -4.11 -4.79
CA GLN A 39 -13.94 -4.35 -3.38
C GLN A 39 -13.52 -3.14 -2.53
N ALA A 40 -12.37 -2.54 -2.83
CA ALA A 40 -11.89 -1.37 -2.12
C ALA A 40 -12.79 -0.15 -2.36
N LEU A 41 -13.24 0.09 -3.59
CA LEU A 41 -14.18 1.17 -3.92
C LEU A 41 -15.50 0.99 -3.19
N SER A 42 -16.07 -0.21 -3.21
CA SER A 42 -17.31 -0.53 -2.48
C SER A 42 -17.18 -0.25 -0.98
N LEU A 43 -16.03 -0.62 -0.38
CA LEU A 43 -15.75 -0.35 1.01
C LEU A 43 -15.65 1.16 1.30
N ILE A 44 -14.90 1.88 0.46
CA ILE A 44 -14.73 3.34 0.56
C ILE A 44 -16.08 4.07 0.48
N GLU A 45 -16.96 3.63 -0.41
CA GLU A 45 -18.31 4.16 -0.55
C GLU A 45 -19.17 3.87 0.68
N SER A 46 -19.12 2.62 1.19
CA SER A 46 -19.89 2.23 2.38
C SER A 46 -19.53 3.03 3.62
N TYR A 47 -18.26 3.41 3.77
CA TYR A 47 -17.78 4.27 4.86
C TYR A 47 -17.95 5.77 4.60
N GLN A 48 -18.46 6.17 3.42
CA GLN A 48 -18.54 7.56 2.97
C GLN A 48 -17.19 8.29 3.14
N ALA A 49 -16.08 7.58 2.89
CA ALA A 49 -14.75 8.09 3.19
C ALA A 49 -14.37 9.24 2.23
N SER A 50 -14.04 10.39 2.81
CA SER A 50 -13.62 11.61 2.08
C SER A 50 -12.11 11.83 2.08
N HIS A 51 -11.39 11.20 3.00
CA HIS A 51 -9.94 11.24 3.14
C HIS A 51 -9.42 9.82 3.24
N ILE A 52 -8.58 9.41 2.29
CA ILE A 52 -8.15 8.02 2.16
C ILE A 52 -6.62 8.01 2.19
N ALA A 53 -6.06 7.30 3.17
CA ALA A 53 -4.63 7.14 3.32
C ALA A 53 -4.13 5.88 2.62
N PHE A 54 -3.16 6.07 1.73
CA PHE A 54 -2.45 5.01 1.02
C PHE A 54 -1.05 4.85 1.57
N TYR A 55 -0.50 3.65 1.50
CA TYR A 55 0.93 3.45 1.70
C TYR A 55 1.67 3.59 0.34
N LEU A 56 2.98 3.84 0.39
CA LEU A 56 3.82 3.73 -0.80
C LEU A 56 4.24 2.26 -0.98
N PRO A 57 3.98 1.63 -2.14
CA PRO A 57 4.29 0.21 -2.32
C PRO A 57 5.80 -0.05 -2.26
N PHE A 58 6.18 -1.18 -1.68
CA PHE A 58 7.58 -1.57 -1.52
C PHE A 58 7.78 -3.08 -1.73
N ASN A 59 8.93 -3.50 -2.28
CA ASN A 59 9.31 -4.91 -2.43
C ASN A 59 8.21 -5.83 -3.01
N GLY A 60 7.56 -5.41 -4.10
CA GLY A 60 6.53 -6.20 -4.79
C GLY A 60 5.21 -6.32 -4.02
N GLU A 61 4.97 -5.46 -3.03
CA GLU A 61 3.63 -5.31 -2.43
C GLU A 61 2.60 -4.86 -3.47
N ILE A 62 1.33 -5.19 -3.21
CA ILE A 62 0.22 -4.87 -4.12
C ILE A 62 0.10 -3.36 -4.24
N SER A 63 0.38 -2.81 -5.42
CA SER A 63 0.40 -1.35 -5.60
C SER A 63 -0.99 -0.75 -5.36
N PRO A 64 -1.15 0.21 -4.44
CA PRO A 64 -2.40 0.95 -4.30
C PRO A 64 -2.52 2.10 -5.33
N ILE A 65 -1.49 2.34 -6.16
CA ILE A 65 -1.45 3.46 -7.11
C ILE A 65 -2.64 3.44 -8.08
N PRO A 66 -3.03 2.31 -8.70
CA PRO A 66 -4.18 2.29 -9.61
C PRO A 66 -5.49 2.71 -8.94
N LEU A 67 -5.72 2.27 -7.70
CA LEU A 67 -6.88 2.68 -6.90
C LEU A 67 -6.82 4.18 -6.57
N MET A 68 -5.64 4.67 -6.18
CA MET A 68 -5.41 6.07 -5.89
C MET A 68 -5.72 6.95 -7.11
N GLU A 69 -5.27 6.56 -8.30
CA GLU A 69 -5.55 7.26 -9.55
C GLU A 69 -7.05 7.32 -9.85
N GLN A 70 -7.77 6.20 -9.71
CA GLN A 70 -9.23 6.19 -9.89
C GLN A 70 -9.96 7.10 -8.91
N LEU A 71 -9.58 7.09 -7.64
CA LEU A 71 -10.20 7.94 -6.62
C LEU A 71 -9.94 9.43 -6.87
N LEU A 72 -8.73 9.76 -7.35
CA LEU A 72 -8.38 11.13 -7.73
C LEU A 72 -9.17 11.60 -8.96
N GLN A 73 -9.38 10.72 -9.96
CA GLN A 73 -10.25 11.00 -11.11
C GLN A 73 -11.71 11.23 -10.68
N GLN A 74 -12.18 10.55 -9.63
CA GLN A 74 -13.49 10.79 -9.01
C GLN A 74 -13.55 12.04 -8.10
N GLY A 75 -12.48 12.83 -8.04
CA GLY A 75 -12.40 14.05 -7.22
C GLY A 75 -12.23 13.80 -5.72
N LYS A 76 -11.95 12.57 -5.28
CA LYS A 76 -11.68 12.25 -3.88
C LYS A 76 -10.27 12.72 -3.47
N LYS A 77 -10.10 13.10 -2.21
CA LYS A 77 -8.80 13.52 -1.67
C LYS A 77 -8.01 12.29 -1.23
N ALA A 78 -6.99 11.92 -2.00
CA ALA A 78 -6.03 10.88 -1.62
C ALA A 78 -4.84 11.48 -0.85
N VAL A 79 -4.43 10.82 0.24
CA VAL A 79 -3.22 11.13 1.01
C VAL A 79 -2.34 9.89 1.04
N SER A 80 -1.00 10.02 1.03
CA SER A 80 -0.08 8.89 1.18
C SER A 80 0.73 9.01 2.47
N ALA A 81 0.91 7.87 3.12
CA ALA A 81 1.71 7.72 4.30
C ALA A 81 3.17 7.45 3.93
N ALA A 82 4.07 8.33 4.38
CA ALA A 82 5.52 8.14 4.35
C ALA A 82 6.03 7.92 5.78
N VAL A 83 7.03 7.05 5.95
CA VAL A 83 7.69 6.87 7.25
C VAL A 83 8.69 8.01 7.46
N ALA A 84 8.63 8.66 8.62
CA ALA A 84 9.58 9.73 8.95
C ALA A 84 10.95 9.15 9.29
N PRO A 85 12.04 9.56 8.63
CA PRO A 85 13.38 9.08 8.99
C PRO A 85 13.85 9.58 10.37
N PHE A 86 13.23 10.65 10.90
CA PHE A 86 13.68 11.32 12.13
C PHE A 86 12.95 10.89 13.41
N TYR A 87 11.89 10.08 13.32
CA TYR A 87 11.13 9.61 14.49
C TYR A 87 11.02 8.08 14.46
N LYS A 88 11.59 7.39 15.46
CA LYS A 88 11.47 5.94 15.58
C LYS A 88 9.99 5.55 15.68
N ARG A 89 9.49 4.82 14.66
CA ARG A 89 8.14 4.24 14.57
C ARG A 89 6.98 5.24 14.38
N SER A 90 7.22 6.39 13.75
CA SER A 90 6.13 7.32 13.37
C SER A 90 5.77 7.22 11.89
N ILE A 91 4.47 7.26 11.59
CA ILE A 91 3.91 7.35 10.23
C ILE A 91 3.49 8.80 9.99
N ILE A 92 4.01 9.43 8.93
CA ILE A 92 3.56 10.74 8.47
C ILE A 92 2.56 10.53 7.33
N VAL A 93 1.40 11.16 7.40
CA VAL A 93 0.44 11.17 6.30
C VAL A 93 0.55 12.49 5.56
N CYS A 94 1.09 12.44 4.33
CA CYS A 94 1.23 13.58 3.44
C CYS A 94 0.08 13.61 2.44
N LYS A 95 -0.51 14.79 2.22
CA LYS A 95 -1.45 14.98 1.12
C LYS A 95 -0.70 14.94 -0.20
N LEU A 96 -1.12 14.08 -1.12
CA LEU A 96 -0.54 14.02 -2.45
C LEU A 96 -1.30 14.97 -3.39
N GLN A 97 -0.56 15.75 -4.15
CA GLN A 97 -1.08 16.48 -5.32
C GLN A 97 -0.48 15.85 -6.58
N LEU A 98 -1.32 15.62 -7.58
CA LEU A 98 -1.05 14.83 -8.81
C LEU A 98 0.12 15.30 -9.70
N GLN A 99 0.81 16.40 -9.38
CA GLN A 99 1.75 17.01 -10.33
C GLN A 99 3.08 16.25 -10.53
N ASN A 100 3.35 15.15 -9.82
CA ASN A 100 4.68 14.49 -9.81
C ASN A 100 4.70 12.97 -10.04
N TYR A 101 3.61 12.32 -10.47
CA TYR A 101 3.55 10.85 -10.56
C TYR A 101 4.00 10.22 -11.89
N SER A 102 4.33 11.00 -12.93
CA SER A 102 4.81 10.45 -14.22
C SER A 102 6.28 9.97 -14.22
N LYS A 103 6.96 9.89 -13.06
CA LYS A 103 8.41 9.59 -12.99
C LYS A 103 8.84 8.69 -11.83
N ILE A 104 7.99 7.80 -11.34
CA ILE A 104 8.38 6.76 -10.37
C ILE A 104 8.11 5.39 -10.98
#